data_AF-A0A1Q9PB22-F1
#
_entry.id   AF-A0A1Q9PB22-F1
#
_cell.length_a   1.000
_cell.length_b   1.000
_cell.length_c   1.000
_cell.angle_alpha   90.00
_cell.angle_beta   90.00
_cell.angle_gamma   90.00
#
_symmetry.space_group_name_H-M   'P 1'
#
loop_
_entity.id
_entity.type
_entity.pdbx_description
1 polymer ?
#
loop_
_entity_poly.entity_id
_entity_poly.type
_entity_poly.pdbx_seq_one_letter_code
_entity_poly.pdbx_strand_id
1 'polypeptide(L)'
;MSTSETKLPYGTITKKKLIMHFSAYDIDLPVIAAGIRERMDVLRELDVSFAGFGTEVPEQMTEQTPAVIKCFFEYVGKESDASVILKRVYHLIWSGMVMEFPDLVEWAAAKADLSNLTIAQADVLRAQRGD
;
A
#
# COMPACT_ATOMS: atom_id res chain seq x y z
N MET A 1 -17.30 1.96 -26.47
CA MET A 1 -16.08 1.14 -26.40
C MET A 1 -15.96 0.58 -25.00
N SER A 2 -15.97 -0.74 -24.84
CA SER A 2 -15.88 -1.40 -23.53
C SER A 2 -14.56 -0.99 -22.86
N THR A 3 -14.65 -0.33 -21.70
CA THR A 3 -13.48 0.09 -20.95
C THR A 3 -13.03 -1.13 -20.16
N SER A 4 -12.15 -1.96 -20.74
CA SER A 4 -11.73 -3.22 -20.11
C SER A 4 -10.87 -2.91 -18.87
N GLU A 5 -11.54 -2.77 -17.75
CA GLU A 5 -10.94 -2.74 -16.42
C GLU A 5 -10.35 -4.12 -16.13
N THR A 6 -9.05 -4.17 -15.83
CA THR A 6 -8.39 -5.39 -15.39
C THR A 6 -8.24 -5.35 -13.87
N LYS A 7 -8.90 -6.28 -13.18
CA LYS A 7 -8.80 -6.44 -11.74
C LYS A 7 -7.63 -7.36 -11.38
N LEU A 8 -6.79 -6.91 -10.47
CA LEU A 8 -5.68 -7.63 -9.88
C LEU A 8 -5.88 -7.65 -8.35
N PRO A 9 -5.28 -8.61 -7.62
CA PRO A 9 -5.22 -8.52 -6.16
C PRO A 9 -4.58 -7.18 -5.77
N TYR A 10 -5.21 -6.41 -4.89
CA TYR A 10 -4.70 -5.09 -4.47
C TYR A 10 -4.45 -4.10 -5.62
N GLY A 11 -5.00 -4.32 -6.81
CA GLY A 11 -4.61 -3.58 -8.01
C GLY A 11 -5.75 -3.45 -9.02
N THR A 12 -5.82 -2.33 -9.72
CA THR A 12 -6.77 -2.13 -10.81
C THR A 12 -6.10 -1.38 -11.94
N ILE A 13 -6.17 -1.94 -13.15
CA ILE A 13 -5.67 -1.30 -14.37
C ILE A 13 -6.86 -0.81 -15.19
N THR A 14 -6.89 0.49 -15.44
CA THR A 14 -7.90 1.15 -16.26
C THR A 14 -7.20 2.03 -17.29
N LYS A 15 -7.30 1.65 -18.56
CA LYS A 15 -6.62 2.32 -19.69
C LYS A 15 -5.09 2.36 -19.47
N LYS A 16 -4.54 3.54 -19.21
CA LYS A 16 -3.10 3.79 -18.97
C LYS A 16 -2.76 3.97 -17.51
N LYS A 17 -3.67 3.65 -16.58
CA LYS A 17 -3.48 3.87 -15.15
C LYS A 17 -3.54 2.55 -14.39
N LEU A 18 -2.59 2.37 -13.48
CA LEU A 18 -2.61 1.35 -12.44
C LEU A 18 -2.87 2.03 -11.10
N ILE A 19 -3.81 1.50 -10.34
CA ILE A 19 -4.11 1.92 -8.98
C ILE A 19 -3.86 0.73 -8.08
N MET A 20 -2.87 0.83 -7.19
CA MET A 20 -2.64 -0.18 -6.15
C MET A 20 -3.27 0.27 -4.84
N HIS A 21 -3.82 -0.68 -4.08
CA HIS A 21 -4.58 -0.46 -2.86
C HIS A 21 -3.90 -1.20 -1.71
N PHE A 22 -3.50 -0.46 -0.68
CA PHE A 22 -2.89 -0.99 0.53
C PHE A 22 -3.73 -0.62 1.74
N SER A 23 -3.73 -1.49 2.73
CA SER A 23 -4.33 -1.24 4.03
C SER A 23 -3.31 -0.53 4.90
N ALA A 24 -3.69 0.62 5.48
CA ALA A 24 -2.88 1.31 6.46
C ALA A 24 -2.71 0.53 7.78
N TYR A 25 -3.44 -0.57 7.96
CA TYR A 25 -3.22 -1.51 9.07
C TYR A 25 -2.10 -2.51 8.79
N ASP A 26 -1.93 -2.88 7.52
CA ASP A 26 -0.96 -3.90 7.11
C ASP A 26 0.40 -3.30 6.80
N ILE A 27 0.43 -2.09 6.24
CA ILE A 27 1.68 -1.45 5.85
C ILE A 27 1.58 0.08 5.93
N ASP A 28 2.61 0.71 6.48
CA ASP A 28 2.64 2.16 6.68
C ASP A 28 3.02 2.91 5.39
N LEU A 29 2.43 4.10 5.20
CA LEU A 29 2.70 4.95 4.04
C LEU A 29 4.20 5.24 3.80
N PRO A 30 5.04 5.52 4.81
CA PRO A 30 6.47 5.72 4.60
C PRO A 30 7.18 4.49 4.03
N VAL A 31 6.77 3.28 4.42
CA VAL A 31 7.32 2.02 3.90
C VAL A 31 6.96 1.86 2.43
N ILE A 32 5.69 2.10 2.08
CA ILE A 32 5.23 2.10 0.68
C ILE A 32 6.02 3.12 -0.14
N ALA A 33 6.19 4.34 0.39
CA ALA A 33 6.93 5.41 -0.29
C ALA A 33 8.41 5.08 -0.47
N ALA A 34 9.05 4.46 0.51
CA ALA A 34 10.43 4.01 0.41
C ALA A 34 10.58 2.95 -0.69
N GLY A 35 9.74 1.91 -0.69
CA GLY A 35 9.78 0.85 -1.70
C GLY A 35 9.51 1.35 -3.13
N ILE A 36 8.57 2.28 -3.31
CA ILE A 36 8.34 2.93 -4.61
C ILE A 36 9.56 3.75 -5.04
N ARG A 37 10.13 4.53 -4.11
CA ARG A 37 11.29 5.40 -4.38
C ARG A 37 12.50 4.60 -4.87
N GLU A 38 12.77 3.44 -4.27
CA GLU A 38 13.88 2.56 -4.64
C GLU A 38 13.73 1.92 -6.02
N ARG A 39 12.52 1.89 -6.56
CA ARG A 39 12.23 1.31 -7.88
C ARG A 39 11.92 2.35 -8.94
N MET A 40 12.00 3.65 -8.61
CA MET A 40 11.62 4.72 -9.53
C MET A 40 12.45 4.76 -10.81
N ASP A 41 13.71 4.34 -10.75
CA ASP A 41 14.59 4.17 -11.91
C ASP A 41 14.02 3.14 -12.88
N VAL A 42 13.67 1.94 -12.40
CA VAL A 42 13.07 0.87 -13.20
C VAL A 42 11.70 1.28 -13.74
N LEU A 43 10.88 1.98 -12.95
CA LEU A 43 9.58 2.48 -13.41
C LEU A 43 9.75 3.47 -14.58
N ARG A 44 10.75 4.35 -14.52
CA ARG A 44 11.06 5.29 -15.61
C ARG A 44 11.53 4.58 -16.87
N GLU A 45 12.36 3.54 -16.75
CA GLU A 45 12.77 2.73 -17.90
C GLU A 45 11.61 2.02 -18.59
N LEU A 46 10.52 1.75 -17.85
CA LEU A 46 9.29 1.18 -18.37
C LEU A 46 8.28 2.23 -18.87
N ASP A 47 8.68 3.50 -18.99
CA ASP A 47 7.82 4.63 -19.33
C ASP A 47 6.59 4.75 -18.39
N VAL A 48 6.79 4.52 -17.10
CA VAL A 48 5.72 4.61 -16.08
C VAL A 48 6.08 5.69 -15.06
N SER A 49 5.17 6.65 -14.91
CA SER A 49 5.28 7.71 -13.90
C SER A 49 4.47 7.33 -12.66
N PHE A 50 5.06 7.51 -11.49
CA PHE A 50 4.31 7.57 -10.25
C PHE A 50 3.55 8.91 -10.20
N ALA A 51 2.24 8.87 -10.04
CA ALA A 51 1.37 10.04 -10.03
C ALA A 51 1.04 10.56 -8.62
N GLY A 52 1.25 9.73 -7.59
CA GLY A 52 1.10 10.12 -6.20
C GLY A 52 0.33 9.12 -5.34
N PHE A 53 0.03 9.55 -4.12
CA PHE A 53 -0.77 8.81 -3.16
C PHE A 53 -2.16 9.42 -3.02
N GLY A 54 -3.13 8.58 -2.67
CA GLY A 54 -4.43 8.99 -2.14
C GLY A 54 -4.74 8.17 -0.91
N THR A 55 -5.52 8.74 0.02
CA THR A 55 -5.96 8.02 1.22
C THR A 55 -7.47 8.10 1.28
N GLU A 56 -8.12 6.95 1.42
CA GLU A 56 -9.55 6.86 1.66
C GLU A 56 -9.77 6.42 3.11
N VAL A 57 -10.29 7.35 3.90
CA VAL A 57 -10.61 7.11 5.31
C VAL A 57 -12.09 6.74 5.40
N PRO A 58 -12.44 5.53 5.88
CA PRO A 58 -13.83 5.16 6.09
C PRO A 58 -14.45 5.99 7.21
N GLU A 59 -15.78 6.19 7.17
CA GLU A 59 -16.52 6.96 8.20
C GLU A 59 -16.30 6.41 9.61
N GLN A 60 -16.17 5.08 9.73
CA GLN A 60 -15.81 4.39 10.96
C GLN A 60 -14.53 3.60 10.72
N MET A 61 -13.41 4.16 11.16
CA MET A 61 -12.12 3.48 11.14
C MET A 61 -12.06 2.47 12.28
N THR A 62 -11.84 1.20 11.93
CA THR A 62 -11.61 0.11 12.88
C THR A 62 -10.45 -0.76 12.40
N GLU A 63 -9.98 -1.70 13.22
CA GLU A 63 -8.96 -2.67 12.76
C GLU A 63 -9.45 -3.50 11.55
N GLN A 64 -10.75 -3.73 11.44
CA GLN A 64 -11.37 -4.48 10.33
C GLN A 64 -11.72 -3.58 9.13
N THR A 65 -11.75 -2.26 9.34
CA THR A 65 -12.03 -1.23 8.33
C THR A 65 -10.96 -0.13 8.41
N PRO A 66 -9.70 -0.45 8.08
CA PRO A 66 -8.63 0.55 8.13
C PRO A 66 -8.73 1.52 6.96
N ALA A 67 -8.00 2.63 7.05
CA ALA A 67 -7.83 3.54 5.92
C ALA A 67 -7.14 2.82 4.76
N VAL A 68 -7.61 3.09 3.54
CA VAL A 68 -7.03 2.53 2.31
C VAL A 68 -6.08 3.54 1.71
N ILE A 69 -4.82 3.14 1.52
CA ILE A 69 -3.80 3.90 0.82
C ILE A 69 -3.80 3.47 -0.65
N LYS A 70 -4.03 4.43 -1.55
CA LYS A 70 -3.99 4.25 -2.99
C LYS A 70 -2.70 4.80 -3.57
N CYS A 71 -2.03 4.00 -4.39
CA CYS A 71 -0.84 4.41 -5.14
C CYS A 71 -1.18 4.46 -6.62
N PHE A 72 -0.93 5.60 -7.25
CA PHE A 72 -1.30 5.84 -8.64
C PHE A 72 -0.08 5.79 -9.54
N PHE A 73 -0.16 5.00 -10.61
CA PHE A 73 0.87 4.89 -11.63
C PHE A 73 0.25 5.10 -13.00
N GLU A 74 0.96 5.80 -13.88
CA GLU A 74 0.49 6.12 -15.23
C GLU A 74 1.56 5.77 -16.26
N TYR A 75 1.17 4.97 -17.25
CA TYR A 75 2.01 4.68 -18.40
C TYR A 75 2.02 5.88 -19.35
N VAL A 76 3.18 6.51 -19.49
CA VAL A 76 3.40 7.70 -20.32
C VAL A 76 3.98 7.37 -21.69
N GLY A 77 4.37 6.11 -21.92
CA GLY A 77 4.91 5.63 -23.19
C GLY A 77 3.88 5.61 -24.32
N LYS A 78 4.40 5.50 -25.55
CA LYS A 78 3.61 5.55 -26.79
C LYS A 78 3.61 4.25 -27.58
N GLU A 79 4.68 3.46 -27.48
CA GLU A 79 4.93 2.34 -28.41
C GLU A 79 4.51 0.97 -27.86
N SER A 80 4.53 0.79 -26.53
CA SER A 80 4.14 -0.47 -25.88
C SER A 80 2.67 -0.49 -25.44
N ASP A 81 2.12 -1.70 -25.29
CA ASP A 81 0.81 -1.93 -24.69
C ASP A 81 0.85 -1.58 -23.19
N ALA A 82 0.12 -0.52 -22.83
CA ALA A 82 0.02 -0.01 -21.48
C ALA A 82 -0.41 -1.08 -20.47
N SER A 83 -1.35 -1.97 -20.83
CA SER A 83 -1.85 -3.00 -19.91
C SER A 83 -0.77 -4.01 -19.56
N VAL A 84 0.05 -4.41 -20.55
CA VAL A 84 1.16 -5.33 -20.33
C VAL A 84 2.23 -4.71 -19.46
N ILE A 85 2.61 -3.46 -19.73
CA ILE A 85 3.61 -2.73 -18.93
C ILE A 85 3.12 -2.52 -17.50
N LEU A 86 1.88 -2.07 -17.31
CA LEU A 86 1.31 -1.83 -15.99
C LEU A 86 1.16 -3.12 -15.18
N LYS A 87 0.91 -4.27 -15.82
CA LYS A 87 0.97 -5.58 -15.13
C LYS A 87 2.39 -5.91 -14.65
N ARG A 88 3.42 -5.61 -15.44
CA ARG A 88 4.82 -5.80 -15.00
C ARG A 88 5.16 -4.89 -13.83
N VAL A 89 4.76 -3.63 -13.89
CA VAL A 89 4.93 -2.66 -12.79
C VAL A 89 4.24 -3.15 -11.52
N TYR A 90 2.99 -3.64 -11.63
CA TYR A 90 2.28 -4.26 -10.51
C TYR A 90 3.10 -5.37 -9.85
N HIS A 91 3.66 -6.29 -10.64
CA HIS A 91 4.49 -7.37 -10.10
C HIS A 91 5.81 -6.88 -9.50
N LEU A 92 6.44 -5.85 -10.07
CA LEU A 92 7.68 -5.27 -9.55
C LEU A 92 7.48 -4.59 -8.20
N ILE A 93 6.39 -3.82 -8.05
CA ILE A 93 6.08 -3.16 -6.79
C ILE A 93 5.70 -4.19 -5.75
N TRP A 94 4.82 -5.15 -6.11
CA TRP A 94 4.40 -6.18 -5.18
C TRP A 94 5.55 -7.07 -4.72
N SER A 95 6.47 -7.46 -5.62
CA SER A 95 7.65 -8.24 -5.23
C SER A 95 8.59 -7.45 -4.32
N GLY A 96 8.76 -6.15 -4.59
CA GLY A 96 9.48 -5.25 -3.69
C GLY A 96 8.88 -5.23 -2.30
N MET A 97 7.56 -5.02 -2.20
CA MET A 97 6.87 -4.95 -0.92
C MET A 97 6.91 -6.25 -0.12
N VAL A 98 6.76 -7.42 -0.78
CA VAL A 98 6.88 -8.72 -0.11
C VAL A 98 8.28 -8.96 0.44
N MET A 99 9.34 -8.44 -0.22
CA MET A 99 10.70 -8.53 0.31
C MET A 99 10.95 -7.61 1.51
N GLU A 100 10.17 -6.52 1.63
CA GLU A 100 10.22 -5.58 2.76
C GLU A 100 9.26 -5.96 3.90
N PHE A 101 8.48 -7.04 3.77
CA PHE A 101 7.67 -7.52 4.89
C PHE A 101 8.61 -8.06 5.98
N PRO A 102 8.43 -7.64 7.24
CA PRO A 102 9.20 -8.18 8.35
C PRO A 102 9.02 -9.70 8.40
N ASP A 103 10.08 -10.40 8.78
CA ASP A 103 9.95 -11.83 8.99
C ASP A 103 8.97 -12.13 10.14
N LEU A 104 8.56 -13.39 10.28
CA LEU A 104 7.55 -13.76 11.28
C LEU A 104 7.97 -13.37 12.71
N VAL A 105 9.28 -13.32 12.99
CA VAL A 105 9.83 -13.01 14.32
C VAL A 105 9.72 -11.51 14.57
N GLU A 106 10.14 -10.69 13.62
CA GLU A 106 10.03 -9.23 13.68
C GLU A 106 8.56 -8.79 13.75
N TRP A 107 7.69 -9.43 12.96
CA TRP A 107 6.26 -9.16 12.99
C TRP A 107 5.63 -9.53 14.33
N ALA A 108 5.97 -10.69 14.89
CA ALA A 108 5.46 -11.13 16.19
C ALA A 108 5.92 -10.19 17.31
N ALA A 109 7.18 -9.72 17.27
CA ALA A 109 7.71 -8.75 18.22
C ALA A 109 6.94 -7.42 18.13
N ALA A 110 6.75 -6.87 16.91
CA ALA A 110 6.00 -5.64 16.71
C ALA A 110 4.55 -5.73 17.21
N LYS A 111 3.88 -6.89 17.03
CA LYS A 111 2.52 -7.12 17.54
C LYS A 111 2.48 -7.23 19.07
N ALA A 112 3.49 -7.85 19.69
CA ALA A 112 3.61 -7.88 21.14
C ALA A 112 3.79 -6.47 21.72
N ASP A 113 4.64 -5.64 21.09
CA ASP A 113 4.86 -4.26 21.51
C ASP A 113 3.60 -3.39 21.39
N LEU A 114 2.84 -3.56 20.30
CA LEU A 114 1.55 -2.89 20.14
C LEU A 114 0.55 -3.29 21.23
N SER A 115 0.50 -4.58 21.58
CA SER A 115 -0.36 -5.08 22.66
C SER A 115 0.03 -4.46 24.01
N ASN A 116 1.33 -4.38 24.30
CA ASN A 116 1.85 -3.74 25.51
C ASN A 116 1.48 -2.25 25.59
N LEU A 117 1.60 -1.52 24.48
CA LEU A 117 1.17 -0.12 24.38
C LEU A 117 -0.33 0.04 24.67
N THR A 118 -1.15 -0.88 24.15
CA THR A 118 -2.61 -0.84 24.32
C THR A 118 -2.99 -1.09 25.78
N ILE A 119 -2.32 -2.05 26.44
CA ILE A 119 -2.50 -2.31 27.88
C ILE A 119 -2.09 -1.08 28.69
N ALA A 120 -0.93 -0.50 28.40
CA ALA A 120 -0.47 0.71 29.10
C ALA A 120 -1.44 1.88 28.94
N GLN A 121 -2.00 2.08 27.74
CA GLN A 121 -3.05 3.09 27.50
C GLN A 121 -4.33 2.78 28.29
N ALA A 122 -4.75 1.52 28.34
CA ALA A 122 -5.91 1.10 29.12
C ALA A 122 -5.73 1.36 30.61
N ASP A 123 -4.53 1.10 31.15
CA ASP A 123 -4.22 1.35 32.56
C ASP A 123 -4.18 2.84 32.89
N VAL A 124 -3.66 3.68 32.00
CA VAL A 124 -3.75 5.15 32.14
C VAL A 124 -5.21 5.62 32.16
N LEU A 125 -6.05 5.07 31.28
CA LEU A 125 -7.48 5.42 31.25
C LEU A 125 -8.23 4.96 32.50
N ARG A 126 -7.87 3.80 33.07
CA ARG A 126 -8.41 3.32 34.36
C ARG A 126 -7.98 4.23 35.50
N ALA A 127 -6.69 4.56 35.59
CA ALA A 127 -6.16 5.46 36.60
C ALA A 127 -6.81 6.85 36.54
N GLN A 128 -7.13 7.36 35.34
CA GLN A 128 -7.86 8.62 35.17
C GLN A 128 -9.33 8.54 35.62
N ARG A 129 -9.94 7.35 35.59
CA ARG A 129 -11.32 7.11 36.04
C ARG A 129 -11.42 6.85 37.54
N GLY A 130 -10.29 6.72 38.24
CA GLY A 130 -10.23 6.52 39.69
C GLY A 130 -10.41 5.07 40.13
N ASP A 131 -10.22 4.11 39.22
CA ASP A 131 -10.02 2.69 39.54
C ASP A 131 -8.56 2.39 39.91
#